data_AF-A0A7X7H1B5-F1
#
_entry.id   AF-A0A7X7H1B5-F1
#
_cell.length_a   1.000
_cell.length_b   1.000
_cell.length_c   1.000
_cell.angle_alpha   90.00
_cell.angle_beta   90.00
_cell.angle_gamma   90.00
#
_symmetry.space_group_name_H-M   'P 1'
#
loop_
_entity.id
_entity.type
_entity.pdbx_description
1 polymer ?
#
loop_
_entity_poly.entity_id
_entity_poly.type
_entity_poly.pdbx_seq_one_letter_code
_entity_poly.pdbx_strand_id
1 'polypeptide(L)' 'MRILVSACLLGINSRYCGGGCFNKNIASLITSHDLIPVCPEQLGGLPTPREPDEIR' A
#
# COMPACT_ATOMS: atom_id res chain seq x y z
N MET A 1 -12.30 11.67 -8.95
CA MET A 1 -11.21 11.11 -9.79
C MET A 1 -10.68 9.85 -9.12
N ARG A 2 -10.21 8.86 -9.88
CA ARG A 2 -9.64 7.60 -9.35
C ARG A 2 -8.13 7.73 -9.18
N ILE A 3 -7.62 7.39 -8.00
CA ILE A 3 -6.20 7.51 -7.65
C ILE A 3 -5.69 6.15 -7.17
N LEU A 4 -4.61 5.65 -7.77
CA LEU A 4 -3.88 4.51 -7.23
C LEU A 4 -3.07 4.96 -6.03
N VAL A 5 -3.20 4.24 -4.92
CA VAL A 5 -2.52 4.55 -3.65
C VAL A 5 -1.84 3.29 -3.14
N SER A 6 -0.61 3.41 -2.64
CA SER A 6 0.07 2.29 -1.99
C SER A 6 -0.80 1.70 -0.88
N ALA A 7 -1.16 0.42 -0.98
CA ALA A 7 -2.10 -0.27 -0.09
C ALA A 7 -1.70 -0.13 1.38
N CYS A 8 -0.40 -0.16 1.68
CA CYS A 8 0.14 0.02 3.02
C CYS A 8 -0.24 1.37 3.65
N LEU A 9 -0.38 2.44 2.87
CA LEU A 9 -0.79 3.78 3.34
C LEU A 9 -2.25 3.83 3.78
N LEU A 10 -3.08 2.89 3.29
CA LEU A 10 -4.46 2.71 3.70
C LEU A 10 -4.60 1.70 4.85
N GLY A 11 -3.48 1.26 5.44
CA GLY A 11 -3.46 0.35 6.59
C GLY A 11 -3.48 -1.14 6.22
N ILE A 12 -3.46 -1.49 4.93
CA ILE A 12 -3.42 -2.89 4.50
C ILE A 12 -2.04 -3.47 4.81
N ASN A 13 -2.03 -4.62 5.48
CA ASN A 13 -0.83 -5.39 5.84
C ASN A 13 -0.15 -5.96 4.59
N SER A 14 0.63 -5.11 3.93
CA SER A 14 1.27 -5.38 2.62
C SER A 14 2.75 -4.99 2.58
N ARG A 15 3.31 -4.39 3.64
CA ARG A 15 4.75 -4.13 3.73
C ARG A 15 5.52 -5.43 3.93
N TYR A 16 6.80 -5.42 3.56
CA TYR A 16 7.71 -6.57 3.73
C TYR A 16 7.68 -7.14 5.16
N CYS A 17 7.55 -6.29 6.19
CA CYS A 17 7.50 -6.68 7.59
C CYS A 17 6.13 -7.23 8.07
N GLY A 18 5.15 -7.43 7.18
CA GLY A 18 3.83 -7.97 7.53
C GLY A 18 2.80 -6.95 8.03
N GLY A 19 3.15 -5.67 8.16
CA GLY A 19 2.27 -4.63 8.71
C GLY A 19 1.83 -3.57 7.70
N GLY A 20 0.80 -2.81 8.03
CA GLY A 20 0.42 -1.57 7.35
C GLY A 20 1.20 -0.35 7.84
N CYS A 21 1.02 0.79 7.17
CA CYS A 21 1.53 2.10 7.59
C CYS A 21 0.44 3.16 7.32
N PHE A 22 -0.64 3.09 8.09
CA PHE A 22 -1.81 3.93 7.87
C PHE A 22 -1.45 5.43 7.94
N ASN A 23 -1.80 6.17 6.89
CA ASN A 23 -1.58 7.60 6.78
C ASN A 23 -2.93 8.33 6.71
N LYS A 24 -3.26 9.06 7.78
CA LYS A 24 -4.51 9.83 7.92
C LYS A 24 -4.71 10.86 6.80
N ASN A 25 -3.64 11.51 6.34
CA ASN A 25 -3.72 12.56 5.32
C ASN A 25 -4.02 11.98 3.93
N ILE A 26 -3.59 10.74 3.67
CA ILE A 26 -3.93 10.03 2.43
C ILE A 26 -5.35 9.47 2.52
N ALA A 27 -5.71 8.89 3.67
CA ALA A 27 -7.05 8.35 3.89
C ALA A 27 -8.15 9.43 3.78
N SER A 28 -7.88 10.67 4.17
CA SER A 28 -8.86 11.77 4.07
C SER A 28 -9.22 12.14 2.62
N LEU A 29 -8.37 11.79 1.64
CA LEU A 29 -8.65 12.03 0.22
C LEU A 29 -9.86 11.22 -0.30
N ILE A 30 -10.27 10.16 0.41
CA ILE A 30 -11.45 9.36 0.05
C ILE A 30 -12.75 10.18 -0.01
N THR A 31 -12.79 11.32 0.68
CA THR A 31 -13.94 12.24 0.68
C THR A 31 -14.16 12.93 -0.66
N SER A 32 -13.12 13.00 -1.50
CA SER A 32 -13.13 13.73 -2.79
C SER A 32 -12.65 12.87 -3.97
N HIS A 33 -12.09 11.70 -3.71
CA HIS A 33 -11.47 10.83 -4.69
C HIS A 33 -11.76 9.35 -4.38
N ASP A 34 -11.87 8.54 -5.41
CA ASP A 34 -11.91 7.08 -5.26
C ASP A 34 -10.47 6.57 -5.15
N LEU A 35 -10.12 6.08 -3.97
CA LEU A 35 -8.79 5.53 -3.70
C LEU A 35 -8.76 4.04 -4.02
N ILE A 36 -7.87 3.63 -4.92
CA ILE A 36 -7.66 2.23 -5.29
C ILE A 36 -6.37 1.75 -4.61
N PRO A 37 -6.45 0.88 -3.60
CA PRO A 37 -5.27 0.33 -2.94
C PRO A 37 -4.50 -0.60 -3.87
N VAL A 38 -3.19 -0.40 -3.98
CA VAL A 38 -2.30 -1.22 -4.81
C VAL A 38 -1.02 -1.56 -4.03
N CYS A 39 -0.63 -2.83 -4.01
CA CYS A 39 0.71 -3.26 -3.59
C CYS A 39 1.38 -3.95 -4.79
N PRO A 40 2.31 -3.27 -5.49
CA PRO A 40 2.97 -3.85 -6.66
C PRO A 40 3.70 -5.16 -6.35
N GLU A 41 4.30 -5.26 -5.17
CA GLU A 41 5.04 -6.45 -4.72
C GLU A 41 4.12 -7.68 -4.56
N GLN A 42 2.96 -7.53 -3.89
CA GLN A 42 1.99 -8.62 -3.75
C GLN A 42 1.32 -8.97 -5.08
N LEU A 43 0.98 -7.97 -5.91
CA LEU A 43 0.45 -8.21 -7.25
C LEU A 43 1.48 -8.86 -8.19
N GLY A 44 2.77 -8.63 -7.94
CA GLY A 44 3.88 -9.31 -8.58
C GLY A 44 4.16 -10.71 -8.04
N GLY A 45 3.41 -11.17 -7.03
CA GLY A 45 3.51 -12.52 -6.47
C GLY A 45 4.39 -12.66 -5.23
N LEU A 46 4.94 -11.57 -4.68
CA LEU A 46 5.71 -11.66 -3.45
C LEU A 46 4.80 -11.86 -2.22
N PRO A 47 5.20 -12.70 -1.26
CA PRO A 47 4.41 -12.94 -0.06
C PRO A 47 4.42 -11.73 0.90
N THR A 48 3.67 -11.83 1.98
CA THR A 48 3.76 -10.92 3.12
C THR A 48 3.70 -11.74 4.41
N PRO A 49 4.75 -11.74 5.25
CA PRO A 49 5.99 -10.98 5.14
C PRO A 49 6.93 -11.47 4.01
N ARG A 50 7.97 -10.68 3.71
CA ARG A 50 9.04 -10.98 2.74
C ARG A 50 10.32 -10.25 3.16
N GLU A 51 11.47 -10.67 2.60
CA GLU A 51 12.77 -10.02 2.85
C GLU A 51 12.80 -8.60 2.27
N PRO A 52 13.52 -7.65 2.91
CA PRO A 52 13.78 -6.33 2.33
C PRO A 52 14.61 -6.44 1.05
N ASP A 53 14.35 -5.53 0.10
CA ASP A 53 15.07 -5.47 -1.17
C ASP A 53 15.38 -4.01 -1.57
N GLU A 54 16.52 -3.80 -2.21
CA GLU A 54 17.01 -2.48 -2.66
C GLU A 54 17.53 -2.58 -4.10
N ILE A 55 17.12 -1.64 -4.96
CA ILE A 55 17.59 -1.55 -6.34
C ILE A 55 19.10 -1.21 -6.34
N ARG A 56 19.89 -1.91 -7.16
CA ARG A 56 21.35 -1.70 -7.33
C ARG A 56 21.67 -0.86 -8.56
#